data_AF-A0A972RSP1-F1
#
_entry.id   AF-A0A972RSP1-F1
#
_cell.length_a   1.000
_cell.length_b   1.000
_cell.length_c   1.000
_cell.angle_alpha   90.00
_cell.angle_beta   90.00
_cell.angle_gamma   90.00
#
_symmetry.space_group_name_H-M   'P 1'
#
loop_
_entity.id
_entity.type
_entity.pdbx_description
1 polymer ?
#
loop_
_entity_poly.entity_id
_entity_poly.type
_entity_poly.pdbx_seq_one_letter_code
_entity_poly.pdbx_strand_id
1 'polypeptide(L)'
;MPYLYPREVQEAWEIEHLAPYAHKSRFSRGRFHPEPEPKYRTAFQRDRDRILHTTAFRRLEYKTQVFITYEGDYYRTRLTHTLEVAQIARSIARALGANEILTEAIALVHDLGHPPFGHAGEATLDALMAQHGGFFNHNMQAYRIVTELERRYPDFKGLNLTWETLEGLVKHETSRPLPVVELFNPSLRGHFEAQIANIADDLAYITHDLDDGLRSGMLTPALLRGQPLWERMRARIGWQPNGPLDELTR
;
A
#
# COMPACT_ATOMS: atom_id res chain seq x y z
N MET A 1 37.14 -4.13 15.34
CA MET A 1 35.98 -5.01 15.07
C MET A 1 34.97 -4.23 14.25
N PRO A 2 34.33 -4.80 13.22
CA PRO A 2 33.26 -4.11 12.50
C PRO A 2 32.10 -3.82 13.46
N TYR A 3 31.64 -2.57 13.49
CA TYR A 3 30.50 -2.17 14.30
C TYR A 3 29.22 -2.69 13.62
N LEU A 4 28.56 -3.66 14.24
CA LEU A 4 27.31 -4.24 13.74
C LEU A 4 26.13 -3.59 14.49
N TYR A 5 25.02 -3.37 13.78
CA TYR A 5 23.78 -2.83 14.32
C TYR A 5 22.77 -3.99 14.56
N PRO A 6 22.76 -4.63 15.74
CA PRO A 6 21.83 -5.71 16.02
C PRO A 6 20.39 -5.18 16.13
N ARG A 7 19.40 -6.07 16.06
CA ARG A 7 17.98 -5.71 16.14
C ARG A 7 17.68 -4.90 17.40
N GLU A 8 18.20 -5.32 18.55
CA GLU A 8 17.90 -4.69 19.85
C GLU A 8 18.31 -3.22 19.92
N VAL A 9 19.38 -2.85 19.20
CA VAL A 9 19.83 -1.46 19.09
C VAL A 9 18.88 -0.65 18.19
N GLN A 10 18.37 -1.23 17.12
CA GLN A 10 17.35 -0.58 16.27
C GLN A 10 16.03 -0.40 17.03
N GLU A 11 15.60 -1.41 17.78
CA GLU A 11 14.42 -1.35 18.65
C GLU A 11 14.55 -0.29 19.76
N ALA A 12 15.73 -0.18 20.38
CA ALA A 12 16.00 0.87 21.35
C ALA A 12 15.95 2.26 20.71
N TRP A 13 16.52 2.41 19.50
CA TRP A 13 16.44 3.65 18.74
C TRP A 13 14.98 4.04 18.43
N GLU A 14 14.14 3.09 18.00
CA GLU A 14 12.71 3.33 17.74
C GLU A 14 11.97 3.85 18.98
N ILE A 15 12.29 3.34 20.17
CA ILE A 15 11.66 3.76 21.43
C ILE A 15 12.05 5.19 21.80
N GLU A 16 13.31 5.55 21.58
CA GLU A 16 13.84 6.86 21.94
C GLU A 16 13.45 7.95 20.94
N HIS A 17 13.34 7.62 19.64
CA HIS A 17 13.25 8.63 18.57
C HIS A 17 11.89 8.68 17.86
N LEU A 18 11.09 7.61 17.87
CA LEU A 18 9.75 7.67 17.26
C LEU A 18 8.76 8.38 18.20
N ALA A 19 7.73 8.97 17.59
CA ALA A 19 6.68 9.66 18.33
C ALA A 19 5.97 8.71 19.33
N PRO A 20 5.40 9.24 20.44
CA PRO A 20 4.74 8.40 21.44
C PRO A 20 3.63 7.50 20.88
N TYR A 21 2.93 7.95 19.84
CA TYR A 21 1.86 7.22 19.17
C TYR A 21 2.33 6.21 18.10
N ALA A 22 3.60 6.26 17.68
CA ALA A 22 4.11 5.36 16.66
C ALA A 22 4.18 3.92 17.18
N HIS A 23 3.98 2.93 16.31
CA HIS A 23 4.25 1.54 16.68
C HIS A 23 5.75 1.29 16.76
N LYS A 24 6.21 0.64 17.83
CA LYS A 24 7.60 0.21 17.98
C LYS A 24 7.66 -1.28 17.77
N SER A 25 8.60 -1.73 16.95
CA SER A 25 8.74 -3.16 16.59
C SER A 25 8.98 -4.05 17.81
N ARG A 26 9.67 -3.53 18.84
CA ARG A 26 9.87 -4.20 20.13
C ARG A 26 8.57 -4.56 20.84
N PHE A 27 7.52 -3.78 20.64
CA PHE A 27 6.21 -3.96 21.29
C PHE A 27 5.18 -4.59 20.35
N SER A 28 5.63 -5.23 19.27
CA SER A 28 4.72 -5.97 18.38
C SER A 28 3.96 -7.04 19.16
N ARG A 29 2.69 -7.25 18.81
CA ARG A 29 1.88 -8.39 19.29
C ARG A 29 2.35 -9.73 18.72
N GLY A 30 3.35 -9.70 17.83
CA GLY A 30 4.00 -10.88 17.30
C GLY A 30 3.30 -11.44 16.06
N ARG A 31 3.50 -12.74 15.85
CA ARG A 31 3.09 -13.49 14.66
C ARG A 31 2.23 -14.68 15.07
N PHE A 32 1.45 -15.22 14.14
CA PHE A 32 0.59 -16.37 14.44
C PHE A 32 1.38 -17.65 14.71
N HIS A 33 2.40 -17.92 13.89
CA HIS A 33 3.34 -19.02 14.10
C HIS A 33 4.57 -18.51 14.85
N PRO A 34 4.97 -19.14 15.98
CA PRO A 34 6.20 -18.77 16.68
C PRO A 34 7.43 -18.94 15.78
N GLU A 35 8.24 -17.91 15.69
CA GLU A 35 9.51 -17.95 14.97
C GLU A 35 10.61 -17.26 15.79
N PRO A 36 11.85 -17.75 15.73
CA PRO A 36 12.97 -17.04 16.32
C PRO A 36 13.15 -15.70 15.61
N GLU A 37 13.52 -14.74 16.43
CA GLU A 37 13.52 -13.33 16.16
C GLU A 37 14.91 -13.01 15.52
N PRO A 38 15.04 -12.44 14.30
CA PRO A 38 16.33 -12.37 13.60
C PRO A 38 17.33 -11.41 14.24
N LYS A 39 18.63 -11.73 14.12
CA LYS A 39 19.73 -11.01 14.79
C LYS A 39 19.87 -9.51 14.42
N TYR A 40 19.51 -9.14 13.20
CA TYR A 40 19.83 -7.82 12.63
C TYR A 40 18.64 -7.06 12.03
N ARG A 41 17.44 -7.63 12.08
CA ARG A 41 16.24 -7.01 11.49
C ARG A 41 15.16 -6.88 12.53
N THR A 42 14.45 -5.75 12.54
CA THR A 42 13.22 -5.61 13.34
C THR A 42 12.10 -6.46 12.77
N ALA A 43 11.04 -6.67 13.57
CA ALA A 43 9.89 -7.44 13.15
C ALA A 43 9.23 -6.88 11.87
N PHE A 44 9.15 -5.55 11.75
CA PHE A 44 8.57 -4.88 10.58
C PHE A 44 9.50 -4.91 9.35
N GLN A 45 10.82 -4.84 9.54
CA GLN A 45 11.77 -5.04 8.44
C GLN A 45 11.66 -6.46 7.87
N ARG A 46 11.48 -7.47 8.73
CA ARG A 46 11.25 -8.85 8.29
C ARG A 46 9.97 -8.98 7.47
N ASP A 47 8.90 -8.27 7.85
CA ASP A 47 7.63 -8.28 7.10
C ASP A 47 7.77 -7.68 5.72
N ARG A 48 8.33 -6.47 5.64
CA ARG A 48 8.63 -5.81 4.38
C ARG A 48 9.42 -6.73 3.45
N ASP A 49 10.48 -7.34 3.95
CA ASP A 49 11.34 -8.22 3.15
C ASP A 49 10.58 -9.49 2.70
N ARG A 50 9.67 -10.02 3.53
CA ARG A 50 8.80 -11.15 3.17
C ARG A 50 7.87 -10.80 2.02
N ILE A 51 7.21 -9.64 2.11
CA ILE A 51 6.26 -9.14 1.12
C ILE A 51 6.94 -8.96 -0.23
N LEU A 52 8.08 -8.26 -0.26
CA LEU A 52 8.83 -7.98 -1.49
C LEU A 52 9.22 -9.23 -2.29
N HIS A 53 9.44 -10.35 -1.61
CA HIS A 53 9.88 -11.57 -2.28
C HIS A 53 8.73 -12.44 -2.79
N THR A 54 7.47 -12.13 -2.49
CA THR A 54 6.30 -12.93 -2.89
C THR A 54 6.11 -13.04 -4.40
N THR A 55 5.44 -14.09 -4.83
CA THR A 55 5.00 -14.21 -6.23
C THR A 55 3.93 -13.15 -6.51
N ALA A 56 3.04 -12.89 -5.56
CA ALA A 56 2.02 -11.85 -5.67
C ALA A 56 2.60 -10.45 -5.93
N PHE A 57 3.67 -10.06 -5.22
CA PHE A 57 4.32 -8.77 -5.40
C PHE A 57 4.98 -8.67 -6.79
N ARG A 58 5.69 -9.72 -7.22
CA ARG A 58 6.26 -9.78 -8.59
C ARG A 58 5.19 -9.66 -9.67
N ARG A 59 4.01 -10.25 -9.46
CA ARG A 59 2.90 -10.16 -10.41
C ARG A 59 2.32 -8.76 -10.55
N LEU A 60 2.58 -7.84 -9.62
CA LEU A 60 2.14 -6.44 -9.75
C LEU A 60 2.75 -5.77 -10.99
N GLU A 61 3.93 -6.21 -11.43
CA GLU A 61 4.58 -5.72 -12.66
C GLU A 61 3.71 -5.96 -13.90
N TYR A 62 2.90 -7.02 -13.90
CA TYR A 62 2.06 -7.42 -15.02
C TYR A 62 0.58 -7.08 -14.80
N LYS A 63 0.24 -6.32 -13.76
CA LYS A 63 -1.12 -5.84 -13.51
C LYS A 63 -1.21 -4.36 -13.84
N THR A 64 -2.23 -4.01 -14.60
CA THR A 64 -2.53 -2.64 -15.02
C THR A 64 -3.04 -1.80 -13.85
N GLN A 65 -2.61 -0.54 -13.78
CA GLN A 65 -3.22 0.49 -12.96
C GLN A 65 -4.01 1.40 -13.91
N VAL A 66 -5.34 1.22 -13.96
CA VAL A 66 -6.29 1.95 -14.84
C VAL A 66 -6.17 1.68 -16.34
N PHE A 67 -5.01 1.89 -16.96
CA PHE A 67 -4.82 1.72 -18.42
C PHE A 67 -4.20 0.37 -18.80
N ILE A 68 -4.58 -0.17 -19.96
CA ILE A 68 -3.99 -1.40 -20.48
C ILE A 68 -2.59 -1.09 -21.03
N THR A 69 -1.57 -1.75 -20.48
CA THR A 69 -0.14 -1.52 -20.80
C THR A 69 0.23 -1.70 -22.27
N TYR A 70 -0.60 -2.34 -23.09
CA TYR A 70 -0.34 -2.54 -24.51
C TYR A 70 -0.63 -1.30 -25.39
N GLU A 71 -1.24 -0.25 -24.83
CA GLU A 71 -1.59 0.98 -25.58
C GLU A 71 -0.52 2.09 -25.48
N GLY A 72 0.58 1.88 -24.72
CA GLY A 72 1.71 2.82 -24.65
C GLY A 72 2.72 2.50 -23.55
N ASP A 73 3.99 2.80 -23.79
CA ASP A 73 5.15 2.45 -22.92
C ASP A 73 5.18 3.18 -21.56
N TYR A 74 4.23 4.08 -21.29
CA TYR A 74 4.25 4.98 -20.14
C TYR A 74 3.15 4.73 -19.11
N TYR A 75 2.26 3.76 -19.34
CA TYR A 75 1.18 3.49 -18.40
C TYR A 75 1.70 2.77 -17.16
N ARG A 76 1.31 3.28 -15.99
CA ARG A 76 1.71 2.73 -14.70
C ARG A 76 1.17 1.30 -14.52
N THR A 77 1.99 0.47 -13.89
CA THR A 77 1.58 -0.85 -13.41
C THR A 77 1.20 -0.74 -11.94
N ARG A 78 0.57 -1.76 -11.38
CA ARG A 78 0.35 -1.82 -9.93
C ARG A 78 1.66 -1.81 -9.14
N LEU A 79 2.75 -2.31 -9.74
CA LEU A 79 4.06 -2.26 -9.11
C LEU A 79 4.56 -0.81 -8.99
N THR A 80 4.50 -0.02 -10.06
CA THR A 80 4.94 1.38 -10.01
C THR A 80 4.08 2.20 -9.06
N HIS A 81 2.75 2.01 -9.11
CA HIS A 81 1.81 2.59 -8.14
C HIS A 81 2.21 2.25 -6.70
N THR A 82 2.37 0.96 -6.39
CA THR A 82 2.75 0.48 -5.06
C THR A 82 4.08 1.08 -4.56
N LEU A 83 5.05 1.27 -5.46
CA LEU A 83 6.34 1.89 -5.12
C LEU A 83 6.20 3.40 -4.84
N GLU A 84 5.37 4.11 -5.60
CA GLU A 84 5.06 5.53 -5.38
C GLU A 84 4.29 5.71 -4.06
N VAL A 85 3.28 4.88 -3.79
CA VAL A 85 2.56 4.85 -2.49
C VAL A 85 3.54 4.62 -1.35
N ALA A 86 4.42 3.63 -1.44
CA ALA A 86 5.43 3.37 -0.41
C ALA A 86 6.35 4.58 -0.20
N GLN A 87 6.77 5.27 -1.26
CA GLN A 87 7.61 6.46 -1.16
C GLN A 87 6.89 7.62 -0.45
N ILE A 88 5.65 7.92 -0.83
CA ILE A 88 4.83 8.97 -0.22
C ILE A 88 4.55 8.63 1.25
N ALA A 89 4.15 7.39 1.53
CA ALA A 89 3.81 6.94 2.88
C ALA A 89 5.01 7.04 3.83
N ARG A 90 6.21 6.68 3.36
CA ARG A 90 7.46 6.84 4.13
C ARG A 90 7.80 8.30 4.39
N SER A 91 7.58 9.18 3.41
CA SER A 91 7.79 10.63 3.57
C SER A 91 6.88 11.20 4.67
N ILE A 92 5.60 10.86 4.63
CA ILE A 92 4.61 11.27 5.64
C ILE A 92 4.96 10.67 7.00
N ALA A 93 5.28 9.37 7.07
CA ALA A 93 5.65 8.69 8.31
C ALA A 93 6.87 9.33 8.97
N ARG A 94 7.92 9.64 8.20
CA ARG A 94 9.10 10.32 8.72
C ARG A 94 8.77 11.71 9.26
N ALA A 95 7.99 12.50 8.52
CA ALA A 95 7.61 13.86 8.94
C ALA A 95 6.76 13.86 10.22
N LEU A 96 5.98 12.80 10.45
CA LEU A 96 5.14 12.64 11.63
C LEU A 96 5.79 11.77 12.72
N GLY A 97 7.05 11.35 12.58
CA GLY A 97 7.71 10.48 13.55
C GLY A 97 7.03 9.12 13.76
N ALA A 98 6.25 8.65 12.78
CA ALA A 98 5.64 7.31 12.76
C ALA A 98 6.66 6.24 12.33
N ASN A 99 6.32 4.95 12.48
CA ASN A 99 7.23 3.89 12.07
C ASN A 99 7.26 3.72 10.55
N GLU A 100 8.28 4.30 9.91
CA GLU A 100 8.48 4.27 8.46
C GLU A 100 8.44 2.85 7.87
N ILE A 101 9.01 1.86 8.55
CA ILE A 101 9.11 0.50 8.03
C ILE A 101 7.78 -0.23 8.11
N LEU A 102 7.02 -0.03 9.18
CA LEU A 102 5.66 -0.58 9.27
C LEU A 102 4.76 0.04 8.19
N THR A 103 4.83 1.37 8.02
CA THR A 103 4.09 2.07 6.96
C THR A 103 4.47 1.55 5.57
N GLU A 104 5.76 1.38 5.29
CA GLU A 104 6.25 0.81 4.03
C GLU A 104 5.74 -0.62 3.82
N ALA A 105 5.77 -1.47 4.84
CA ALA A 105 5.27 -2.84 4.74
C ALA A 105 3.77 -2.89 4.40
N ILE A 106 2.95 -2.01 5.01
CA ILE A 106 1.51 -1.90 4.72
C ILE A 106 1.30 -1.42 3.27
N ALA A 107 2.01 -0.37 2.86
CA ALA A 107 1.97 0.14 1.50
C ALA A 107 2.38 -0.92 0.46
N LEU A 108 3.34 -1.79 0.74
CA LEU A 108 3.76 -2.83 -0.22
C LEU A 108 2.76 -4.00 -0.32
N VAL A 109 1.91 -4.21 0.69
CA VAL A 109 1.00 -5.37 0.74
C VAL A 109 -0.43 -5.05 0.32
N HIS A 110 -0.87 -3.77 0.40
CA HIS A 110 -2.27 -3.38 0.14
C HIS A 110 -2.78 -3.89 -1.21
N ASP A 111 -1.93 -3.83 -2.23
CA ASP A 111 -2.34 -4.08 -3.61
C ASP A 111 -2.19 -5.52 -4.11
N LEU A 112 -1.68 -6.44 -3.27
CA LEU A 112 -1.40 -7.81 -3.67
C LEU A 112 -2.65 -8.57 -4.15
N GLY A 113 -3.80 -8.27 -3.53
CA GLY A 113 -5.05 -8.97 -3.74
C GLY A 113 -5.84 -8.54 -4.97
N HIS A 114 -5.44 -7.46 -5.64
CA HIS A 114 -6.14 -6.98 -6.81
C HIS A 114 -6.14 -8.02 -7.94
N PRO A 115 -7.28 -8.31 -8.57
CA PRO A 115 -7.33 -9.21 -9.72
C PRO A 115 -6.78 -8.53 -10.98
N PRO A 116 -6.62 -9.28 -12.09
CA PRO A 116 -6.42 -8.66 -13.41
C PRO A 116 -7.51 -7.63 -13.72
N PHE A 117 -7.18 -6.58 -14.47
CA PHE A 117 -8.10 -5.51 -14.88
C PHE A 117 -8.64 -4.61 -13.74
N GLY A 118 -7.95 -4.57 -12.59
CA GLY A 118 -8.23 -3.62 -11.50
C GLY A 118 -9.68 -3.71 -10.98
N HIS A 119 -10.32 -2.56 -10.77
CA HIS A 119 -11.68 -2.49 -10.21
C HIS A 119 -12.73 -3.19 -11.08
N ALA A 120 -12.56 -3.21 -12.41
CA ALA A 120 -13.48 -3.96 -13.28
C ALA A 120 -13.37 -5.48 -13.02
N GLY A 121 -12.14 -5.97 -12.82
CA GLY A 121 -11.90 -7.36 -12.41
C GLY A 121 -12.47 -7.67 -11.03
N GLU A 122 -12.31 -6.75 -10.08
CA GLU A 122 -12.85 -6.89 -8.72
C GLU A 122 -14.38 -6.97 -8.74
N ALA A 123 -15.06 -6.03 -9.40
CA ALA A 123 -16.52 -6.02 -9.51
C ALA A 123 -17.06 -7.26 -10.23
N THR A 124 -16.35 -7.72 -11.27
CA THR A 124 -16.74 -8.94 -12.00
C THR A 124 -16.60 -10.17 -11.12
N LEU A 125 -15.48 -10.33 -10.41
CA LEU A 125 -15.28 -11.45 -9.50
C LEU A 125 -16.27 -11.42 -8.35
N ASP A 126 -16.58 -10.23 -7.81
CA ASP A 126 -17.54 -10.09 -6.73
C ASP A 126 -18.94 -10.57 -7.15
N ALA A 127 -19.40 -10.12 -8.32
CA ALA A 127 -20.68 -10.56 -8.89
C ALA A 127 -20.73 -12.08 -9.14
N LEU A 128 -19.62 -12.69 -9.59
CA LEU A 128 -19.54 -14.13 -9.80
C LEU A 128 -19.54 -14.90 -8.47
N MET A 129 -18.87 -14.38 -7.44
CA MET A 129 -18.79 -15.01 -6.12
C MET A 129 -20.14 -15.04 -5.39
N ALA A 130 -21.08 -14.16 -5.73
CA ALA A 130 -22.44 -14.19 -5.20
C ALA A 130 -23.14 -15.55 -5.45
N GLN A 131 -22.85 -16.22 -6.58
CA GLN A 131 -23.39 -17.55 -6.90
C GLN A 131 -22.79 -18.67 -6.03
N HIS A 132 -21.67 -18.39 -5.37
CA HIS A 132 -20.95 -19.31 -4.50
C HIS A 132 -21.15 -18.98 -3.01
N GLY A 133 -22.11 -18.09 -2.68
CA GLY A 133 -22.41 -17.71 -1.30
C GLY A 133 -21.36 -16.79 -0.66
N GLY A 134 -20.51 -16.16 -1.47
CA GLY A 134 -19.45 -15.27 -1.01
C GLY A 134 -19.44 -13.93 -1.75
N PHE A 135 -18.37 -13.17 -1.52
CA PHE A 135 -18.07 -11.92 -2.18
C PHE A 135 -16.57 -11.88 -2.46
N PHE A 136 -16.13 -11.03 -3.38
CA PHE A 136 -14.72 -10.79 -3.65
C PHE A 136 -14.35 -9.38 -3.19
N ASN A 137 -13.22 -9.27 -2.50
CA ASN A 137 -12.64 -7.99 -2.11
C ASN A 137 -11.12 -8.12 -2.13
N HIS A 138 -10.44 -7.15 -2.74
CA HIS A 138 -9.00 -7.22 -2.91
C HIS A 138 -8.25 -7.26 -1.56
N ASN A 139 -8.69 -6.54 -0.52
CA ASN A 139 -8.05 -6.59 0.81
C ASN A 139 -8.19 -7.97 1.47
N MET A 140 -9.36 -8.60 1.38
CA MET A 140 -9.54 -10.00 1.81
C MET A 140 -8.65 -10.96 1.01
N GLN A 141 -8.52 -10.73 -0.30
CA GLN A 141 -7.67 -11.57 -1.14
C GLN A 141 -6.19 -11.36 -0.84
N ALA A 142 -5.75 -10.12 -0.56
CA ALA A 142 -4.40 -9.81 -0.11
C ALA A 142 -4.09 -10.50 1.23
N TYR A 143 -5.02 -10.42 2.19
CA TYR A 143 -4.93 -11.14 3.46
C TYR A 143 -4.80 -12.65 3.23
N ARG A 144 -5.63 -13.24 2.37
CA ARG A 144 -5.57 -14.66 2.01
C ARG A 144 -4.25 -15.02 1.32
N ILE A 145 -3.69 -14.14 0.49
CA ILE A 145 -2.38 -14.34 -0.14
C ILE A 145 -1.29 -14.48 0.92
N VAL A 146 -1.24 -13.55 1.87
CA VAL A 146 -0.15 -13.50 2.86
C VAL A 146 -0.35 -14.42 4.05
N THR A 147 -1.54 -15.00 4.25
CA THR A 147 -1.81 -15.96 5.33
C THR A 147 -1.99 -17.40 4.85
N GLU A 148 -2.36 -17.64 3.58
CA GLU A 148 -2.69 -18.99 3.09
C GLU A 148 -2.05 -19.39 1.76
N LEU A 149 -2.04 -18.52 0.76
CA LEU A 149 -1.73 -18.93 -0.63
C LEU A 149 -0.24 -18.97 -0.93
N GLU A 150 0.53 -18.00 -0.43
CA GLU A 150 1.99 -18.04 -0.55
C GLU A 150 2.54 -19.22 0.25
N ARG A 151 3.41 -20.01 -0.38
CA ARG A 151 4.08 -21.16 0.25
C ARG A 151 5.59 -21.00 0.13
N ARG A 152 6.14 -20.23 1.06
CA ARG A 152 7.57 -19.87 1.08
C ARG A 152 8.33 -20.38 2.29
N TYR A 153 7.61 -20.96 3.24
CA TYR A 153 8.13 -21.51 4.48
C TYR A 153 7.63 -22.95 4.63
N PRO A 154 8.47 -23.88 5.12
CA PRO A 154 8.10 -25.29 5.22
C PRO A 154 7.06 -25.55 6.31
N ASP A 155 7.10 -24.77 7.40
CA ASP A 155 6.37 -25.08 8.63
C ASP A 155 4.97 -24.45 8.71
N PHE A 156 4.66 -23.49 7.84
CA PHE A 156 3.39 -22.78 7.83
C PHE A 156 3.02 -22.25 6.45
N LYS A 157 1.72 -21.98 6.26
CA LYS A 157 1.20 -21.30 5.07
C LYS A 157 1.34 -19.78 5.21
N GLY A 158 1.38 -19.09 4.07
CA GLY A 158 1.54 -17.66 4.02
C GLY A 158 2.94 -17.19 4.38
N LEU A 159 3.02 -15.96 4.88
CA LEU A 159 4.24 -15.25 5.22
C LEU A 159 4.41 -15.07 6.73
N ASN A 160 3.39 -15.42 7.51
CA ASN A 160 3.37 -15.24 8.97
C ASN A 160 3.79 -13.82 9.38
N LEU A 161 3.16 -12.80 8.77
CA LEU A 161 3.41 -11.38 9.06
C LEU A 161 3.02 -11.03 10.50
N THR A 162 3.51 -9.89 11.01
CA THR A 162 3.13 -9.40 12.34
C THR A 162 1.67 -8.96 12.36
N TRP A 163 1.09 -8.97 13.55
CA TRP A 163 -0.28 -8.52 13.76
C TRP A 163 -0.52 -7.09 13.26
N GLU A 164 0.46 -6.19 13.43
CA GLU A 164 0.35 -4.78 13.01
C GLU A 164 0.26 -4.65 11.49
N THR A 165 1.12 -5.35 10.74
CA THR A 165 1.06 -5.34 9.28
C THR A 165 -0.25 -5.95 8.77
N LEU A 166 -0.76 -7.00 9.44
CA LEU A 166 -2.05 -7.60 9.09
C LEU A 166 -3.24 -6.68 9.44
N GLU A 167 -3.22 -5.98 10.59
CA GLU A 167 -4.24 -4.98 10.93
C GLU A 167 -4.26 -3.88 9.87
N GLY A 168 -3.08 -3.34 9.52
CA GLY A 168 -2.96 -2.29 8.53
C GLY A 168 -3.49 -2.72 7.16
N LEU A 169 -3.18 -3.94 6.74
CA LEU A 169 -3.70 -4.51 5.49
C LEU A 169 -5.23 -4.63 5.49
N VAL A 170 -5.82 -5.23 6.53
CA VAL A 170 -7.27 -5.51 6.50
C VAL A 170 -8.14 -4.29 6.76
N LYS A 171 -7.57 -3.23 7.35
CA LYS A 171 -8.25 -1.95 7.58
C LYS A 171 -7.91 -0.89 6.52
N HIS A 172 -7.13 -1.25 5.50
CA HIS A 172 -6.91 -0.42 4.32
C HIS A 172 -8.24 -0.28 3.57
N GLU A 173 -8.68 0.96 3.32
CA GLU A 173 -9.83 1.32 2.47
C GLU A 173 -11.08 0.40 2.51
N THR A 174 -11.50 -0.02 3.70
CA THR A 174 -12.70 -0.89 3.79
C THR A 174 -13.98 -0.07 3.73
N SER A 175 -14.67 -0.10 2.59
CA SER A 175 -16.03 0.45 2.41
C SER A 175 -17.10 -0.37 3.14
N ARG A 176 -16.82 -1.64 3.43
CA ARG A 176 -17.69 -2.58 4.14
C ARG A 176 -16.87 -3.35 5.17
N PRO A 177 -17.41 -3.65 6.37
CA PRO A 177 -16.70 -4.45 7.37
C PRO A 177 -16.38 -5.84 6.80
N LEU A 178 -15.09 -6.16 6.73
CA LEU A 178 -14.61 -7.47 6.32
C LEU A 178 -14.64 -8.43 7.52
N PRO A 179 -15.05 -9.71 7.37
CA PRO A 179 -15.11 -10.66 8.49
C PRO A 179 -13.79 -10.79 9.25
N VAL A 180 -12.66 -10.65 8.55
CA VAL A 180 -11.31 -10.73 9.13
C VAL A 180 -11.02 -9.59 10.12
N VAL A 181 -11.68 -8.43 9.99
CA VAL A 181 -11.46 -7.25 10.86
C VAL A 181 -11.83 -7.54 12.33
N GLU A 182 -12.69 -8.53 12.58
CA GLU A 182 -13.01 -9.00 13.95
C GLU A 182 -11.78 -9.47 14.74
N LEU A 183 -10.72 -9.90 14.04
CA LEU A 183 -9.45 -10.30 14.65
C LEU A 183 -8.54 -9.10 15.02
N PHE A 184 -8.92 -7.89 14.61
CA PHE A 184 -8.07 -6.71 14.61
C PHE A 184 -8.77 -5.49 15.22
N ASN A 185 -9.20 -5.54 16.49
CA ASN A 185 -9.85 -4.41 17.17
C ASN A 185 -10.95 -3.74 16.30
N PRO A 186 -12.07 -4.43 16.01
CA PRO A 186 -13.05 -4.01 15.00
C PRO A 186 -13.73 -2.67 15.31
N SER A 187 -13.74 -2.25 16.58
CA SER A 187 -14.28 -0.95 17.02
C SER A 187 -13.36 0.23 16.77
N LEU A 188 -12.11 0.00 16.36
CA LEU A 188 -11.11 1.04 16.13
C LEU A 188 -10.76 1.12 14.64
N ARG A 189 -10.44 2.33 14.17
CA ARG A 189 -9.75 2.52 12.89
C ARG A 189 -8.38 1.82 12.91
N GLY A 190 -7.77 1.67 11.74
CA GLY A 190 -6.38 1.22 11.65
C GLY A 190 -5.46 2.10 12.49
N HIS A 191 -4.36 1.53 12.99
CA HIS A 191 -3.33 2.30 13.67
C HIS A 191 -2.75 3.41 12.77
N PHE A 192 -1.98 4.31 13.35
CA PHE A 192 -1.58 5.55 12.68
C PHE A 192 -0.80 5.30 11.38
N GLU A 193 0.13 4.35 11.37
CA GLU A 193 0.88 3.97 10.16
C GLU A 193 -0.01 3.40 9.05
N ALA A 194 -1.07 2.65 9.39
CA ALA A 194 -2.04 2.18 8.41
C ALA A 194 -2.82 3.35 7.79
N GLN A 195 -3.24 4.32 8.61
CA GLN A 195 -3.91 5.53 8.10
C GLN A 195 -2.98 6.36 7.19
N ILE A 196 -1.69 6.41 7.49
CA ILE A 196 -0.70 7.04 6.61
C ILE A 196 -0.62 6.31 5.26
N ALA A 197 -0.60 4.97 5.26
CA ALA A 197 -0.59 4.19 4.04
C ALA A 197 -1.85 4.43 3.19
N ASN A 198 -3.05 4.46 3.79
CA ASN A 198 -4.29 4.80 3.08
C ASN A 198 -4.23 6.20 2.44
N ILE A 199 -3.78 7.21 3.19
CA ILE A 199 -3.68 8.58 2.66
C ILE A 199 -2.65 8.66 1.52
N ALA A 200 -1.55 7.92 1.63
CA ALA A 200 -0.55 7.87 0.57
C ALA A 200 -1.08 7.20 -0.70
N ASP A 201 -1.94 6.18 -0.56
CA ASP A 201 -2.62 5.51 -1.66
C ASP A 201 -3.58 6.46 -2.38
N ASP A 202 -4.46 7.14 -1.62
CA ASP A 202 -5.35 8.19 -2.15
C ASP A 202 -4.58 9.29 -2.91
N LEU A 203 -3.45 9.74 -2.36
CA LEU A 203 -2.63 10.79 -2.98
C LEU A 203 -1.98 10.32 -4.28
N ALA A 204 -1.41 9.11 -4.30
CA ALA A 204 -0.82 8.51 -5.49
C ALA A 204 -1.90 8.30 -6.57
N TYR A 205 -3.04 7.72 -6.18
CA TYR A 205 -4.17 7.45 -7.06
C TYR A 205 -4.66 8.73 -7.76
N ILE A 206 -4.96 9.79 -7.00
CA ILE A 206 -5.48 11.05 -7.56
C ILE A 206 -4.48 11.73 -8.50
N THR A 207 -3.19 11.71 -8.14
CA THR A 207 -2.16 12.39 -8.94
C THR A 207 -1.86 11.64 -10.24
N HIS A 208 -1.80 10.32 -10.18
CA HIS A 208 -1.48 9.49 -11.35
C HIS A 208 -2.63 9.38 -12.33
N ASP A 209 -3.86 9.19 -11.86
CA ASP A 209 -5.03 9.13 -12.74
C ASP A 209 -5.24 10.46 -13.47
N LEU A 210 -4.91 11.58 -12.82
CA LEU A 210 -4.92 12.90 -13.45
C LEU A 210 -3.84 13.01 -14.54
N ASP A 211 -2.59 12.64 -14.23
CA ASP A 211 -1.47 12.66 -15.19
C ASP A 211 -1.71 11.74 -16.39
N ASP A 212 -2.10 10.48 -16.15
CA ASP A 212 -2.38 9.50 -17.20
C ASP A 212 -3.63 9.87 -18.01
N GLY A 213 -4.65 10.43 -17.36
CA GLY A 213 -5.84 10.97 -18.02
C GLY A 213 -5.53 12.16 -18.93
N LEU A 214 -4.68 13.09 -18.48
CA LEU A 214 -4.22 14.22 -19.29
C LEU A 214 -3.31 13.77 -20.43
N ARG A 215 -2.43 12.80 -20.18
CA ARG A 215 -1.48 12.26 -21.16
C ARG A 215 -2.16 11.46 -22.27
N SER A 216 -3.18 10.67 -21.93
CA SER A 216 -4.00 9.92 -22.90
C SER A 216 -4.95 10.81 -23.71
N GLY A 217 -5.16 12.07 -23.28
CA GLY A 217 -6.13 12.99 -23.87
C GLY A 217 -7.59 12.68 -23.51
N MET A 218 -7.84 11.68 -22.66
CA MET A 218 -9.19 11.42 -22.11
C MET A 218 -9.66 12.56 -21.21
N LEU A 219 -8.73 13.17 -20.47
CA LEU A 219 -8.92 14.44 -19.79
C LEU A 219 -8.26 15.55 -20.59
N THR A 220 -8.93 16.70 -20.64
CA THR A 220 -8.35 17.93 -21.15
C THR A 220 -8.40 18.99 -20.06
N PRO A 221 -7.47 19.96 -20.04
CA PRO A 221 -7.53 21.06 -19.08
C PRO A 221 -8.87 21.79 -19.05
N ALA A 222 -9.57 21.82 -20.20
CA ALA A 222 -10.89 22.41 -20.33
C ALA A 222 -11.95 21.70 -19.46
N LEU A 223 -11.86 20.37 -19.30
CA LEU A 223 -12.75 19.55 -18.47
C LEU A 223 -12.50 19.73 -16.97
N LEU A 224 -11.30 20.14 -16.58
CA LEU A 224 -10.90 20.33 -15.19
C LEU A 224 -11.23 21.73 -14.65
N ARG A 225 -11.68 22.64 -15.51
CA ARG A 225 -12.01 24.01 -15.11
C ARG A 225 -13.06 24.05 -14.02
N GLY A 226 -12.79 24.85 -13.00
CA GLY A 226 -13.66 24.99 -11.84
C GLY A 226 -13.47 23.93 -10.76
N GLN A 227 -12.66 22.89 -10.98
CA GLN A 227 -12.28 21.97 -9.91
C GLN A 227 -11.32 22.66 -8.94
N PRO A 228 -11.63 22.78 -7.64
CA PRO A 228 -10.85 23.61 -6.70
C PRO A 228 -9.36 23.24 -6.63
N LEU A 229 -9.05 21.94 -6.66
CA LEU A 229 -7.66 21.46 -6.58
C LEU A 229 -6.88 21.81 -7.86
N TRP A 230 -7.52 21.64 -9.02
CA TRP A 230 -6.94 22.00 -10.32
C TRP A 230 -6.64 23.50 -10.41
N GLU A 231 -7.61 24.34 -10.05
CA GLU A 231 -7.45 25.80 -10.07
C GLU A 231 -6.33 26.27 -9.14
N ARG A 232 -6.22 25.66 -7.96
CA ARG A 232 -5.14 25.93 -7.00
C ARG A 232 -3.77 25.50 -7.53
N MET A 233 -3.67 24.32 -8.14
CA MET A 233 -2.43 23.82 -8.72
C MET A 233 -1.97 24.68 -9.90
N ARG A 234 -2.89 24.98 -10.83
CA ARG A 234 -2.63 25.90 -11.94
C ARG A 234 -2.08 27.23 -11.45
N ALA A 235 -2.76 27.85 -10.47
CA ALA A 235 -2.35 29.15 -9.93
C ALA A 235 -0.95 29.08 -9.28
N ARG A 236 -0.64 27.98 -8.60
CA ARG A 236 0.66 27.77 -7.94
C ARG A 236 1.82 27.68 -8.92
N ILE A 237 1.64 27.02 -10.06
CA ILE A 237 2.69 26.84 -11.08
C ILE A 237 2.66 27.95 -12.15
N GLY A 238 1.67 28.86 -12.10
CA GLY A 238 1.54 29.95 -13.07
C GLY A 238 1.09 29.51 -14.46
N TRP A 239 0.52 28.31 -14.61
CA TRP A 239 0.08 27.80 -15.90
C TRP A 239 -1.16 28.56 -16.41
N GLN A 240 -1.18 28.86 -17.71
CA GLN A 240 -2.29 29.59 -18.34
C GLN A 240 -3.28 28.59 -18.98
N PRO A 241 -4.60 28.79 -18.89
CA PRO A 241 -5.62 27.83 -19.36
C PRO A 241 -5.52 27.37 -20.83
N ASN A 242 -4.81 28.12 -21.67
CA ASN A 242 -4.57 27.81 -23.09
C ASN A 242 -3.06 27.64 -23.42
N GLY A 243 -2.21 27.55 -22.39
CA GLY A 243 -0.79 27.29 -22.56
C GLY A 243 -0.53 25.84 -22.97
N PRO A 244 0.64 25.53 -23.54
CA PRO A 244 1.05 24.14 -23.74
C PRO A 244 1.11 23.44 -22.38
N LEU A 245 0.67 22.18 -22.34
CA LEU A 245 0.82 21.30 -21.20
C LEU A 245 1.91 20.27 -21.55
N ASP A 246 3.16 20.71 -21.43
CA ASP A 246 4.33 19.87 -21.69
C ASP A 246 4.63 18.94 -20.50
N GLU A 247 5.68 18.12 -20.61
CA GLU A 247 6.06 17.16 -19.56
C GLU A 247 6.45 17.82 -18.22
N LEU A 248 6.88 19.07 -18.23
CA LEU A 248 7.25 19.79 -17.01
C LEU A 248 6.03 20.38 -16.30
N THR A 249 5.01 20.74 -17.08
CA THR A 249 3.83 21.45 -16.59
C THR A 249 2.66 20.53 -16.26
N ARG A 250 2.65 19.32 -16.83
CA ARG A 250 1.72 18.23 -16.47
C ARG A 250 2.10 17.64 -15.11
#